data_AF-A0A943CU96-F1
#
_entry.id   AF-A0A943CU96-F1
#
_cell.length_a   1.000
_cell.length_b   1.000
_cell.length_c   1.000
_cell.angle_alpha   90.00
_cell.angle_beta   90.00
_cell.angle_gamma   90.00
#
_symmetry.space_group_name_H-M   'P 1'
#
loop_
_entity.id
_entity.type
_entity.pdbx_description
1 polymer ?
#
loop_
_entity_poly.entity_id
_entity_poly.type
_entity_poly.pdbx_seq_one_letter_code
_entity_poly.pdbx_strand_id
1 'polypeptide(L)'
;MIKKNSKTLSKFITICIISLMVTFSLGEIISSFQGYNFRDVIFVEGIIILMMGIFSAVGGNPMSLSLQDFGQINPQWLANISLETNEIDRRRIIDSCKVNINIDITTISLVIVGSISLLISFIL
;
A
#
# COMPACT_ATOMS: atom_id res chain seq x y z
N MET A 1 15.47 18.28 22.21
CA MET A 1 14.40 17.83 21.29
C MET A 1 14.91 17.28 19.95
N ILE A 2 16.16 17.53 19.54
CA ILE A 2 16.70 17.17 18.20
C ILE A 2 17.06 15.67 18.05
N LYS A 3 17.44 14.98 19.13
CA LYS A 3 17.86 13.55 19.07
C LYS A 3 16.77 12.56 18.67
N LYS A 4 15.48 12.88 18.85
CA LYS A 4 14.38 11.94 18.58
C LYS A 4 14.12 11.76 17.08
N ASN A 5 14.28 12.82 16.28
CA ASN A 5 14.07 12.79 14.82
C ASN A 5 15.21 12.09 14.08
N SER A 6 16.44 12.13 14.60
CA SER A 6 17.61 11.49 13.98
C SER A 6 17.46 9.96 13.85
N LYS A 7 16.88 9.30 14.85
CA LYS A 7 16.67 7.84 14.82
C LYS A 7 15.65 7.43 13.76
N THR A 8 14.59 8.21 13.58
CA THR A 8 13.56 7.95 12.58
C THR A 8 14.09 8.13 11.16
N LEU A 9 14.88 9.19 10.92
CA LEU A 9 15.56 9.42 9.64
C LEU A 9 16.56 8.31 9.31
N SER A 10 17.35 7.85 10.29
CA SER A 10 18.28 6.75 10.10
C SER A 10 17.56 5.46 9.70
N LYS A 11 16.44 5.13 10.35
CA LYS A 11 15.62 3.96 9.98
C LYS A 11 15.05 4.07 8.56
N PHE A 12 14.56 5.25 8.19
CA PHE A 12 14.05 5.51 6.85
C PHE A 12 15.12 5.24 5.78
N ILE A 13 16.32 5.80 5.96
CA ILE A 13 17.44 5.61 5.05
C ILE A 13 17.80 4.12 4.94
N THR A 14 17.87 3.39 6.06
CA THR A 14 18.17 1.96 6.01
C THR A 14 17.12 1.15 5.24
N ILE A 15 15.83 1.47 5.39
CA ILE A 15 14.75 0.80 4.66
C ILE A 15 14.87 1.09 3.16
N CYS A 16 15.13 2.35 2.77
CA CYS A 16 15.32 2.71 1.37
C CYS A 16 16.48 1.94 0.73
N ILE A 17 17.64 1.88 1.40
CA ILE A 17 18.83 1.18 0.87
C ILE A 17 18.56 -0.31 0.69
N ILE A 18 17.97 -0.96 1.71
CA ILE A 18 17.65 -2.38 1.65
C ILE A 18 16.66 -2.66 0.53
N SER A 19 15.60 -1.85 0.42
CA SER A 19 14.59 -2.00 -0.63
C SER A 19 15.19 -1.85 -2.03
N LEU A 20 16.06 -0.84 -2.24
CA LEU A 20 16.78 -0.63 -3.50
C LEU A 20 17.64 -1.84 -3.90
N MET A 21 18.37 -2.42 -2.94
CA MET A 21 19.17 -3.62 -3.22
C MET A 21 18.29 -4.79 -3.65
N VAL A 22 17.17 -5.03 -2.95
CA VAL A 22 16.25 -6.12 -3.29
C VAL A 22 15.67 -5.94 -4.69
N THR A 23 15.24 -4.73 -5.04
CA THR A 23 14.66 -4.45 -6.37
C THR A 23 15.70 -4.62 -7.48
N PHE A 24 16.93 -4.18 -7.25
CA PHE A 24 17.98 -4.34 -8.27
C PHE A 24 18.34 -5.81 -8.49
N SER A 25 18.43 -6.60 -7.42
CA SER A 25 18.65 -8.04 -7.51
C SER A 25 17.50 -8.76 -8.22
N LEU A 26 16.25 -8.37 -7.98
CA LEU A 26 15.09 -8.92 -8.69
C LEU A 26 15.13 -8.59 -10.18
N GLY A 27 15.44 -7.34 -10.55
CA GLY A 27 15.63 -6.94 -11.93
C GLY A 27 16.71 -7.76 -12.65
N GLU A 28 17.84 -8.03 -12.00
CA GLU A 28 18.93 -8.83 -12.58
C GLU A 28 18.48 -10.28 -12.81
N ILE A 29 17.79 -10.88 -11.84
CA ILE A 29 17.24 -12.23 -11.97
C ILE A 29 16.25 -12.29 -13.13
N ILE A 30 15.30 -11.36 -13.21
CA ILE A 30 14.28 -11.37 -14.28
C ILE A 30 14.92 -11.18 -15.66
N SER A 31 15.87 -10.25 -15.77
CA SER A 31 16.58 -9.97 -17.03
C SER A 31 17.40 -11.18 -17.51
N SER A 32 18.10 -11.87 -16.60
CA SER A 32 18.95 -13.02 -16.94
C SER A 32 18.16 -14.28 -17.32
N PHE A 33 17.01 -14.52 -16.67
CA PHE A 33 16.18 -15.70 -16.96
C PHE A 33 15.38 -15.57 -18.25
N GLN A 34 14.91 -14.37 -18.59
CA GLN A 34 14.05 -14.16 -19.77
C GLN A 34 14.80 -13.57 -20.98
N GLY A 35 16.06 -13.15 -20.82
CA GLY A 35 16.86 -12.55 -21.89
C GLY A 35 16.38 -11.16 -22.30
N TYR A 36 15.55 -10.51 -21.48
CA TYR A 36 15.10 -9.14 -21.70
C TYR A 36 16.19 -8.14 -21.30
N ASN A 37 16.18 -6.96 -21.95
CA ASN A 37 17.08 -5.88 -21.56
C ASN A 37 16.79 -5.47 -20.11
N PHE A 38 17.84 -5.43 -19.30
CA PHE A 38 17.76 -5.01 -17.90
C PHE A 38 17.10 -3.64 -17.71
N ARG A 39 17.34 -2.72 -18.65
CA ARG A 39 16.70 -1.40 -18.72
C ARG A 39 15.17 -1.49 -18.68
N ASP A 40 14.61 -2.33 -19.54
CA ASP A 40 13.16 -2.46 -19.71
C ASP A 40 12.53 -3.15 -18.48
N VAL A 41 13.25 -4.11 -17.89
CA VAL A 41 12.81 -4.81 -16.67
C VAL A 41 12.74 -3.85 -15.48
N ILE A 42 13.80 -3.08 -15.22
CA ILE A 42 13.82 -2.09 -14.12
C ILE A 42 12.74 -1.03 -14.33
N PHE A 43 12.49 -0.61 -15.58
CA PHE A 43 11.45 0.37 -15.87
C PHE A 43 10.08 -0.12 -15.40
N VAL A 44 9.71 -1.33 -15.83
CA VAL A 44 8.41 -1.93 -15.49
C VAL A 44 8.31 -2.21 -14.00
N GLU A 45 9.37 -2.73 -13.39
CA GLU A 45 9.42 -2.98 -11.95
C GLU A 45 9.25 -1.69 -11.14
N GLY A 46 9.92 -0.61 -11.55
CA GLY A 46 9.80 0.72 -10.94
C GLY A 46 8.37 1.26 -10.97
N ILE A 47 7.64 1.09 -12.10
CA ILE A 47 6.23 1.47 -12.19
C ILE A 47 5.38 0.67 -11.21
N ILE A 48 5.58 -0.65 -11.14
CA ILE A 48 4.80 -1.53 -10.25
C ILE A 48 5.00 -1.14 -8.79
N ILE A 49 6.23 -0.88 -8.37
CA ILE A 49 6.56 -0.46 -7.01
C ILE A 49 5.95 0.90 -6.68
N LEU A 50 6.00 1.84 -7.63
CA LEU A 50 5.42 3.18 -7.45
C LEU A 50 3.89 3.08 -7.28
N MET A 51 3.23 2.26 -8.09
CA MET A 51 1.81 1.97 -7.95
C MET A 51 1.49 1.34 -6.58
N MET A 52 2.25 0.34 -6.14
CA MET A 52 2.09 -0.25 -4.82
C MET A 52 2.26 0.78 -3.70
N GLY A 53 3.23 1.67 -3.81
CA GLY A 53 3.47 2.74 -2.84
C GLY A 53 2.29 3.71 -2.72
N ILE A 54 1.73 4.15 -3.87
CA ILE A 54 0.57 5.05 -3.89
C ILE A 54 -0.67 4.34 -3.34
N PHE A 55 -0.97 3.12 -3.79
CA PHE A 55 -2.17 2.40 -3.34
C PHE A 55 -2.09 2.00 -1.86
N SER A 56 -0.90 1.72 -1.34
CA SER A 56 -0.68 1.43 0.08
C SER A 56 -1.00 2.63 0.99
N ALA A 57 -0.84 3.87 0.48
CA ALA A 57 -1.19 5.07 1.22
C ALA A 57 -2.70 5.37 1.24
N VAL A 58 -3.50 4.71 0.39
CA VAL A 58 -4.94 4.89 0.34
C VAL A 58 -5.61 3.99 1.39
N GLY A 59 -5.79 4.54 2.59
CA GLY A 59 -6.62 3.94 3.63
C GLY A 59 -8.09 4.33 3.46
N GLY A 60 -8.94 3.36 3.19
CA GLY A 60 -10.40 3.49 3.25
C GLY A 60 -10.96 2.59 4.34
N ASN A 61 -12.03 3.02 5.01
CA ASN A 61 -12.82 2.11 5.83
C ASN A 61 -13.37 1.02 4.89
N PRO A 62 -13.02 -0.27 5.04
CA PRO A 62 -13.63 -1.32 4.23
C PRO A 62 -15.12 -1.24 4.52
N MET A 63 -15.91 -0.84 3.53
CA MET A 63 -17.36 -0.99 3.60
C MET A 63 -17.61 -2.50 3.65
N SER A 64 -17.67 -3.03 4.87
CA SER A 64 -17.68 -4.45 5.13
C SER A 64 -19.03 -4.99 4.69
N LEU A 65 -19.08 -5.58 3.50
CA LEU A 65 -20.13 -6.56 3.18
C LEU A 65 -19.88 -7.78 4.06
N SER A 66 -20.59 -7.85 5.17
CA SER A 66 -20.54 -9.03 6.03
C SER A 66 -21.30 -10.16 5.32
N LEU A 67 -20.64 -11.29 5.09
CA LEU A 67 -21.30 -12.53 4.65
C LEU A 67 -22.13 -13.18 5.78
N GLN A 68 -22.26 -12.49 6.91
CA GLN A 68 -22.93 -12.97 8.11
C GLN A 68 -24.45 -13.18 7.88
N ASP A 69 -24.99 -12.54 6.83
CA ASP A 69 -26.38 -12.66 6.39
C ASP A 69 -26.67 -13.93 5.57
N PHE A 70 -25.63 -14.63 5.09
CA PHE A 70 -25.81 -15.86 4.31
C PHE A 70 -26.06 -17.06 5.22
N GLY A 71 -27.32 -17.45 5.38
CA GLY A 71 -27.74 -18.71 6.00
C GLY A 71 -28.48 -18.62 7.34
N GLN A 72 -28.86 -17.41 7.78
CA GLN A 72 -29.61 -17.26 9.02
C GLN A 72 -31.11 -17.52 8.87
N ILE A 73 -31.66 -18.30 9.79
CA ILE A 73 -33.02 -18.85 9.75
C ILE A 73 -34.05 -17.89 10.38
N ASN A 74 -33.62 -16.88 11.16
CA ASN A 74 -34.50 -16.01 11.91
C ASN A 74 -34.55 -14.57 11.35
N PRO A 75 -35.60 -14.21 10.59
CA PRO A 75 -35.70 -12.91 9.93
C PRO A 75 -35.92 -11.74 10.91
N GLN A 76 -36.48 -11.96 12.09
CA GLN A 76 -36.72 -10.89 13.08
C GLN A 76 -35.44 -10.50 13.83
N TRP A 77 -34.59 -11.49 14.15
CA TRP A 77 -33.27 -11.25 14.73
C TRP A 77 -32.35 -10.54 13.73
N LEU A 78 -32.38 -10.98 12.47
CA LEU A 78 -31.67 -10.34 11.38
C LEU A 78 -32.15 -8.91 11.14
N ALA A 79 -33.46 -8.67 11.13
CA ALA A 79 -34.03 -7.33 11.00
C ALA A 79 -33.55 -6.40 12.14
N ASN A 80 -33.56 -6.87 13.38
CA ASN A 80 -33.12 -6.06 14.52
C ASN A 80 -31.63 -5.72 14.45
N ILE A 81 -30.77 -6.69 14.13
CA ILE A 81 -29.34 -6.45 13.94
C ILE A 81 -29.08 -5.57 12.73
N SER A 82 -29.82 -5.76 11.63
CA SER A 82 -29.69 -4.92 10.43
C SER A 82 -30.09 -3.46 10.71
N LEU A 83 -31.05 -3.22 11.61
CA LEU A 83 -31.45 -1.88 12.02
C LEU A 83 -30.42 -1.25 12.96
N GLU A 84 -29.90 -2.01 13.92
CA GLU A 84 -28.85 -1.56 14.84
C GLU A 84 -27.53 -1.29 14.11
N THR A 85 -27.13 -2.18 13.19
CA THR A 85 -25.97 -1.97 12.31
C THR A 85 -26.21 -0.84 11.32
N ASN A 86 -27.39 -0.68 10.72
CA ASN A 86 -27.69 0.49 9.89
C ASN A 86 -27.62 1.81 10.66
N GLU A 87 -28.03 1.86 11.93
CA GLU A 87 -27.89 3.09 12.71
C GLU A 87 -26.43 3.43 13.04
N ILE A 88 -25.63 2.40 13.35
CA ILE A 88 -24.18 2.55 13.59
C ILE A 88 -23.45 2.88 12.29
N ASP A 89 -23.80 2.23 11.19
CA ASP A 89 -23.23 2.46 9.86
C ASP A 89 -23.68 3.80 9.30
N ARG A 90 -24.91 4.26 9.52
CA ARG A 90 -25.35 5.60 9.10
C ARG A 90 -24.56 6.71 9.82
N ARG A 91 -24.19 6.50 11.09
CA ARG A 91 -23.27 7.39 11.81
C ARG A 91 -21.84 7.28 11.27
N ARG A 92 -21.37 6.07 10.97
CA ARG A 92 -20.03 5.86 10.38
C ARG A 92 -19.92 6.34 8.94
N ILE A 93 -20.93 6.24 8.09
CA ILE A 93 -20.90 6.61 6.65
C ILE A 93 -20.63 8.11 6.51
N ILE A 94 -21.17 8.93 7.41
CA ILE A 94 -20.92 10.37 7.47
C ILE A 94 -19.42 10.64 7.78
N ASP A 95 -18.78 9.80 8.59
CA ASP A 95 -17.34 9.87 8.90
C ASP A 95 -16.43 9.08 7.93
N SER A 96 -16.97 8.10 7.20
CA SER A 96 -16.22 7.10 6.39
C SER A 96 -16.03 7.49 4.94
N CYS A 97 -16.75 8.51 4.46
CA CYS A 97 -16.52 9.11 3.14
C CYS A 97 -15.29 10.06 3.13
N LYS A 98 -14.45 9.97 4.18
CA LYS A 98 -13.16 10.63 4.28
C LYS A 98 -12.09 9.61 3.91
N VAL A 99 -11.51 9.76 2.72
CA VAL A 99 -10.28 9.02 2.37
C VAL A 99 -9.23 9.40 3.41
N ASN A 100 -8.83 8.45 4.23
CA ASN A 100 -7.80 8.68 5.24
C ASN A 100 -6.46 8.28 4.64
N ILE A 101 -5.70 9.27 4.19
CA ILE A 101 -4.36 9.04 3.64
C ILE A 101 -3.42 8.85 4.84
N ASN A 102 -3.21 7.60 5.25
CA ASN A 102 -2.22 7.30 6.28
C ASN A 102 -0.85 7.15 5.63
N ILE A 103 -0.04 8.21 5.72
CA ILE A 103 1.29 8.25 5.14
C ILE A 103 2.29 7.71 6.18
N ASP A 104 2.57 6.42 6.09
CA ASP A 104 3.62 5.78 6.91
C ASP A 104 5.00 5.94 6.26
N ILE A 105 6.05 5.87 7.09
CA ILE A 105 7.47 5.96 6.67
C ILE A 105 7.80 4.95 5.56
N THR A 106 7.18 3.77 5.61
CA THR A 106 7.32 2.70 4.62
C THR A 106 6.70 3.08 3.28
N THR A 107 5.50 3.68 3.28
CA THR A 107 4.82 4.13 2.05
C THR A 107 5.64 5.20 1.32
N ILE A 108 6.18 6.18 2.05
CA ILE A 108 7.08 7.20 1.50
C ILE A 108 8.35 6.55 0.94
N SER A 109 8.92 5.60 1.67
CA SER A 109 10.15 4.91 1.26
C SER A 109 9.95 4.16 -0.07
N LEU A 110 8.84 3.44 -0.21
CA LEU A 110 8.47 2.72 -1.44
C LEU A 110 8.31 3.67 -2.63
N VAL A 111 7.63 4.81 -2.44
CA VAL A 111 7.45 5.81 -3.50
C VAL A 111 8.80 6.39 -3.95
N ILE A 112 9.70 6.70 -3.01
CA ILE A 112 11.04 7.20 -3.35
C ILE A 112 11.86 6.14 -4.08
N VAL A 113 11.84 4.89 -3.60
CA VAL A 113 12.57 3.79 -4.25
C VAL A 113 12.07 3.53 -5.67
N GLY A 114 10.75 3.48 -5.88
CA GLY A 114 10.16 3.35 -7.22
C GLY A 114 10.54 4.50 -8.14
N SER A 115 10.54 5.74 -7.63
CA SER A 115 10.95 6.92 -8.40
C SER A 115 12.43 6.88 -8.79
N ILE A 116 13.32 6.46 -7.88
CA ILE A 116 14.75 6.31 -8.16
C ILE A 116 14.98 5.21 -9.19
N SER A 117 14.29 4.07 -9.04
CA SER A 117 14.37 2.95 -9.99
C SER A 117 14.02 3.38 -11.42
N LEU A 118 12.93 4.16 -11.57
CA LEU A 118 12.55 4.75 -12.85
C LEU A 118 13.63 5.67 -13.42
N LEU A 119 14.21 6.55 -12.60
CA LEU A 119 15.28 7.44 -13.05
C LEU A 119 16.53 6.67 -13.50
N ILE A 120 16.90 5.61 -12.78
CA ILE A 120 18.02 4.75 -13.12
C ILE A 120 17.80 4.07 -14.47
N SER A 121 16.58 3.61 -14.76
CA SER A 121 16.23 3.02 -16.06
C SER A 121 16.40 3.99 -17.23
N PHE A 122 16.17 5.29 -17.06
CA PHE A 122 16.43 6.27 -18.13
C PHE A 122 17.92 6.53 -18.39
N ILE A 123 18.79 6.23 -17.42
CA ILE A 123 20.23 6.49 -17.51
C ILE A 123 21.00 5.27 -18.05
N LEU A 124 20.67 4.08 -17.55
CA LEU A 124 21.18 2.78 -18.04
C LEU A 124 20.75 2.58 -19.49
#